data_AF-A0A944C5F2-F1
#
_entry.id   AF-A0A944C5F2-F1
#
_cell.length_a   1.000
_cell.length_b   1.000
_cell.length_c   1.000
_cell.angle_alpha   90.00
_cell.angle_beta   90.00
_cell.angle_gamma   90.00
#
_symmetry.space_group_name_H-M   'P 1'
#
loop_
_entity.id
_entity.type
_entity.pdbx_description
1 polymer ?
#
loop_
_entity_poly.entity_id
_entity_poly.type
_entity_poly.pdbx_seq_one_letter_code
_entity_poly.pdbx_strand_id
1 'polypeptide(L)'
;TKPGNGKAVVVLTQVRSYRKQSVPLLPAAKKLYGAFPYYLKAIETRPERYNAQREYIWEQEEAGNAFVLAPARPVSVANMEHDGAKLLDLYLQGGSAAIERWDEV
;
A
#
# COMPACT_ATOMS: atom_id res chain seq x y z
N THR A 1 -6.05 -18.34 24.30
CA THR A 1 -5.71 -17.51 23.12
C THR A 1 -4.21 -17.55 22.95
N LYS A 2 -3.65 -17.93 21.79
CA LYS A 2 -2.19 -17.85 21.58
C LYS A 2 -1.76 -16.39 21.82
N PRO A 3 -0.65 -16.12 22.54
CA PRO A 3 -0.09 -14.78 22.55
C PRO A 3 0.19 -14.42 21.09
N GLY A 4 -0.43 -13.34 20.61
CA GLY A 4 -0.08 -12.80 19.30
C GLY A 4 1.38 -12.40 19.33
N ASN A 5 2.10 -12.63 18.23
CA ASN A 5 3.46 -12.09 18.09
C ASN A 5 3.41 -10.59 18.40
N GLY A 6 4.33 -10.12 19.24
CA GLY A 6 4.35 -8.73 19.71
C GLY A 6 4.59 -7.68 18.61
N LYS A 7 4.84 -8.12 17.37
CA LYS A 7 5.10 -7.30 16.20
C LYS A 7 4.24 -7.77 15.00
N ALA A 8 3.63 -6.82 14.30
CA ALA A 8 2.89 -7.07 13.07
C ALA A 8 3.83 -7.12 11.85
N VAL A 9 3.57 -8.03 10.90
CA VAL A 9 4.27 -8.02 9.59
C VAL A 9 3.40 -7.29 8.57
N VAL A 10 3.92 -6.22 7.99
CA VAL A 10 3.22 -5.38 7.01
C VAL A 10 3.95 -5.44 5.68
N VAL A 11 3.27 -5.94 4.65
CA VAL A 11 3.81 -6.00 3.28
C VAL A 11 3.12 -4.96 2.42
N LEU A 12 3.92 -4.10 1.79
CA LEU A 12 3.44 -3.03 0.93
C LEU A 12 3.69 -3.32 -0.55
N THR A 13 2.84 -2.77 -1.40
CA THR A 13 2.91 -2.92 -2.86
C THR A 13 3.40 -1.66 -3.57
N GLN A 14 3.80 -0.64 -2.80
CA GLN A 14 4.31 0.63 -3.29
C GLN A 14 5.54 1.02 -2.49
N VAL A 15 6.55 1.55 -3.16
CA VAL A 15 7.79 2.07 -2.53
C VAL A 15 7.49 3.00 -1.37
N ARG A 16 8.40 3.07 -0.39
CA ARG A 16 8.26 3.95 0.77
C ARG A 16 7.96 5.41 0.42
N SER A 17 8.55 5.93 -0.66
CA SER A 17 8.35 7.30 -1.14
C SER A 17 7.01 7.58 -1.82
N TYR A 18 6.20 6.55 -2.09
CA TYR A 18 4.92 6.73 -2.77
C TYR A 18 3.95 7.56 -1.91
N ARG A 19 3.43 8.63 -2.51
CA ARG A 19 2.34 9.46 -1.96
C ARG A 19 1.14 9.40 -2.91
N LYS A 20 -0.03 9.06 -2.38
CA LYS A 20 -1.28 9.05 -3.14
C LYS A 20 -1.63 10.49 -3.51
N GLN A 21 -1.75 10.74 -4.80
CA GLN A 21 -2.16 12.02 -5.35
C GLN A 21 -3.69 12.09 -5.49
N SER A 22 -4.22 13.30 -5.42
CA SER A 22 -5.62 13.57 -5.76
C SER A 22 -5.86 13.32 -7.24
N VAL A 23 -6.96 12.63 -7.54
CA VAL A 23 -7.34 12.33 -8.93
C VAL A 23 -8.40 13.34 -9.37
N PRO A 24 -8.23 14.04 -10.51
CA PRO A 24 -9.16 15.09 -10.98
C PRO A 24 -10.47 14.52 -11.58
N LEU A 25 -10.97 13.40 -11.05
CA LEU A 25 -12.21 12.74 -11.49
C LEU A 25 -13.43 13.15 -10.67
N LEU A 26 -13.27 13.99 -9.64
CA LEU A 26 -14.36 14.36 -8.74
C LEU A 26 -15.58 14.98 -9.46
N PRO A 27 -15.43 15.88 -10.45
CA PRO A 27 -16.57 16.46 -11.16
C PRO A 27 -17.40 15.42 -11.91
N ALA A 28 -16.75 14.49 -12.61
CA ALA A 28 -17.42 13.39 -13.30
C ALA A 28 -18.10 12.44 -12.30
N ALA A 29 -17.42 12.11 -11.20
CA ALA A 29 -17.98 11.28 -10.14
C ALA A 29 -19.23 11.92 -9.52
N LYS A 30 -19.22 13.23 -9.23
CA LYS A 30 -20.40 13.96 -8.72
C LYS A 30 -21.58 13.90 -9.69
N LYS A 31 -21.33 13.97 -11.00
CA LYS A 31 -22.39 13.87 -12.03
C LYS A 31 -23.01 12.47 -12.09
N LEU A 32 -22.21 11.41 -12.06
CA LEU A 32 -22.72 10.03 -12.12
C LEU A 32 -23.31 9.55 -10.79
N TYR A 33 -22.70 9.93 -9.67
CA TYR A 33 -22.97 9.36 -8.35
C TYR A 33 -23.51 10.38 -7.36
N GLY A 34 -24.19 11.42 -7.83
CA GLY A 34 -24.74 12.51 -6.99
C GLY A 34 -25.64 12.03 -5.85
N ALA A 35 -26.35 10.91 -6.04
CA ALA A 35 -27.20 10.30 -5.02
C ALA A 35 -26.41 9.60 -3.88
N PHE A 36 -25.08 9.49 -3.98
CA PHE A 36 -24.23 8.74 -3.04
C PHE A 36 -23.22 9.66 -2.33
N PRO A 37 -23.66 10.52 -1.39
CA PRO A 37 -22.80 11.52 -0.75
C PRO A 37 -21.62 10.90 0.00
N TYR A 38 -21.80 9.75 0.66
CA TYR A 38 -20.72 9.04 1.36
C TYR A 38 -19.67 8.47 0.40
N TYR A 39 -20.10 7.99 -0.78
CA TYR A 39 -19.18 7.52 -1.81
C TYR A 39 -18.35 8.67 -2.39
N LEU A 40 -18.99 9.80 -2.68
CA LEU A 40 -18.30 11.00 -3.15
C LEU A 40 -17.29 11.50 -2.11
N LYS A 41 -17.66 11.50 -0.82
CA LYS A 41 -16.74 11.86 0.26
C LYS A 41 -15.57 10.87 0.37
N ALA A 42 -15.82 9.57 0.17
CA ALA A 42 -14.80 8.55 0.20
C ALA A 42 -13.80 8.69 -0.95
N ILE A 43 -14.25 9.09 -2.15
CA ILE A 43 -13.35 9.42 -3.28
C ILE A 43 -12.54 10.66 -2.97
N GLU A 44 -13.21 11.73 -2.52
CA GLU A 44 -12.58 13.03 -2.23
C GLU A 44 -11.46 12.89 -1.21
N THR A 45 -11.72 12.16 -0.13
CA THR A 45 -10.77 12.00 1.00
C THR A 45 -9.79 10.84 0.85
N ARG A 46 -9.81 10.14 -0.29
CA ARG A 46 -9.00 8.92 -0.50
C ARG A 46 -7.49 9.20 -0.39
N PRO A 47 -6.94 10.26 -0.99
CA PRO A 47 -5.51 10.55 -0.90
C PRO A 47 -5.07 10.79 0.55
N GLU A 48 -5.81 11.61 1.29
CA GLU A 48 -5.50 11.98 2.67
C GLU A 48 -5.54 10.75 3.58
N ARG A 49 -6.61 9.95 3.49
CA ARG A 49 -6.75 8.73 4.28
C ARG A 49 -5.65 7.71 3.98
N TYR A 50 -5.33 7.48 2.71
CA TYR A 50 -4.27 6.56 2.33
C TYR A 50 -2.91 7.03 2.86
N ASN A 51 -2.59 8.31 2.69
CA ASN A 51 -1.32 8.86 3.15
C ASN A 51 -1.22 8.88 4.68
N ALA A 52 -2.31 9.17 5.40
CA ALA A 52 -2.34 9.08 6.86
C ALA A 52 -2.11 7.64 7.36
N GLN A 53 -2.69 6.64 6.69
CA GLN A 53 -2.41 5.23 7.00
C GLN A 53 -0.94 4.87 6.75
N ARG A 54 -0.31 5.44 5.72
CA ARG A 54 1.11 5.24 5.45
C ARG A 54 1.99 5.80 6.56
N GLU A 55 1.72 7.02 7.02
CA GLU A 55 2.48 7.58 8.17
C GLU A 55 2.30 6.74 9.42
N TYR A 56 1.07 6.28 9.72
CA TYR A 56 0.82 5.41 10.85
C TYR A 56 1.63 4.11 10.79
N ILE A 57 1.78 3.50 9.60
CA ILE A 57 2.62 2.30 9.44
C ILE A 57 4.08 2.63 9.79
N TRP A 58 4.58 3.82 9.45
CA TRP A 58 5.96 4.22 9.75
C TRP A 58 6.15 4.44 11.24
N GLU A 59 5.20 5.11 11.89
CA GLU A 59 5.20 5.28 13.34
C GLU A 59 5.21 3.92 14.08
N GLN A 60 4.44 2.94 13.58
CA GLN A 60 4.45 1.59 14.17
C GLN A 60 5.74 0.83 13.89
N GLU A 61 6.38 1.07 12.74
CA GLU A 61 7.70 0.50 12.43
C GLU A 61 8.77 1.08 13.35
N GLU A 62 8.82 2.40 13.51
CA GLU A 62 9.75 3.10 14.41
C GLU A 62 9.54 2.71 15.88
N ALA A 63 8.29 2.49 16.29
CA ALA A 63 7.96 2.01 17.63
C ALA A 63 8.31 0.52 17.86
N GLY A 64 8.74 -0.21 16.82
CA GLY A 64 9.03 -1.64 16.91
C GLY A 64 7.80 -2.55 16.93
N ASN A 65 6.61 -1.99 16.74
CA ASN A 65 5.33 -2.70 16.72
C ASN A 65 5.02 -3.32 15.35
N ALA A 66 5.71 -2.87 14.30
CA ALA A 66 5.58 -3.43 12.95
C ALA A 66 6.94 -3.69 12.30
N PHE A 67 7.05 -4.78 11.55
CA PHE A 67 8.09 -5.01 10.56
C PHE A 67 7.50 -4.70 9.18
N VAL A 68 8.07 -3.75 8.46
CA VAL A 68 7.54 -3.32 7.16
C VAL A 68 8.45 -3.78 6.03
N LEU A 69 7.88 -4.59 5.14
CA LEU A 69 8.47 -4.92 3.86
C LEU A 69 7.86 -4.03 2.77
N ALA A 70 8.68 -3.22 2.12
CA ALA A 70 8.27 -2.36 1.01
C ALA A 70 9.19 -2.59 -0.19
N PRO A 71 8.71 -2.43 -1.44
CA PRO A 71 9.54 -2.52 -2.63
C PRO A 71 10.67 -1.49 -2.57
N ALA A 72 11.89 -1.90 -2.96
CA ALA A 72 13.04 -0.99 -3.05
C ALA A 72 12.93 -0.02 -4.24
N ARG A 73 12.18 -0.38 -5.28
CA ARG A 73 11.95 0.41 -6.48
C ARG A 73 10.46 0.42 -6.86
N PRO A 74 9.97 1.46 -7.57
CA PRO A 74 8.56 1.57 -7.93
C PRO A 74 8.07 0.34 -8.69
N VAL A 75 6.90 -0.18 -8.31
CA VAL A 75 6.27 -1.29 -9.00
C VAL A 75 5.72 -0.79 -10.33
N SER A 76 6.23 -1.33 -11.44
CA SER A 76 5.82 -0.99 -12.81
C SER A 76 4.69 -1.86 -13.35
N VAL A 77 4.39 -2.98 -12.65
CA VAL A 77 3.31 -3.91 -13.01
C VAL A 77 1.95 -3.22 -12.86
N ALA A 78 1.16 -3.23 -13.93
CA ALA A 78 -0.20 -2.68 -13.93
C ALA A 78 -1.20 -3.60 -13.22
N ASN A 79 -2.34 -3.04 -12.81
CA ASN A 79 -3.41 -3.82 -12.16
C ASN A 79 -3.98 -4.92 -13.06
N MET A 80 -3.99 -4.72 -14.37
CA MET A 80 -4.42 -5.68 -15.39
C MET A 80 -3.21 -6.10 -16.25
N GLU A 81 -2.17 -6.62 -15.60
CA GLU A 81 -0.97 -7.13 -16.28
C GLU A 81 -1.14 -8.62 -16.64
N HIS A 82 -0.68 -8.99 -17.84
CA HIS A 82 -0.75 -10.36 -18.36
C HIS A 82 0.63 -10.91 -18.75
N ASP A 83 1.67 -10.07 -18.79
CA ASP A 83 3.03 -10.50 -19.04
C ASP A 83 3.57 -11.30 -17.84
N GLY A 84 3.66 -12.63 -18.03
CA GLY A 84 4.15 -13.55 -17.02
C GLY A 84 5.57 -13.27 -16.55
N ALA A 85 6.44 -12.72 -17.42
CA ALA A 85 7.81 -12.42 -17.04
C ALA A 85 7.86 -11.25 -16.04
N LYS A 86 7.06 -10.19 -16.26
CA LYS A 86 6.97 -9.08 -15.30
C LYS A 86 6.35 -9.49 -13.97
N LEU A 87 5.35 -10.38 -14.00
CA LEU A 87 4.72 -10.91 -12.79
C LEU A 87 5.70 -11.75 -11.98
N LEU A 88 6.45 -12.63 -12.65
CA LEU A 88 7.47 -13.46 -12.01
C LEU A 88 8.61 -12.60 -11.44
N ASP A 89 9.07 -11.59 -12.18
CA ASP A 89 10.09 -10.65 -11.71
C ASP A 89 9.63 -9.92 -10.43
N LEU A 90 8.41 -9.38 -10.39
CA LEU A 90 7.87 -8.74 -9.18
C LEU A 90 7.76 -9.73 -8.00
N TYR A 91 7.34 -10.97 -8.26
CA TYR A 91 7.26 -12.02 -7.24
C TYR A 91 8.63 -12.33 -6.64
N LEU A 92 9.64 -12.55 -7.49
CA LEU A 92 11.01 -12.85 -7.06
C LEU A 92 11.62 -11.69 -6.28
N GLN A 93 11.41 -10.45 -6.72
CA GLN A 93 11.86 -9.26 -5.98
C GLN A 93 11.29 -9.21 -4.56
N GLY A 94 9.99 -9.50 -4.40
CA GLY A 94 9.35 -9.56 -3.08
C GLY A 94 9.91 -10.70 -2.22
N GLY A 95 10.10 -11.87 -2.81
CA GLY A 95 10.67 -13.04 -2.13
C GLY A 95 12.10 -12.82 -1.64
N SER A 96 12.98 -12.31 -2.51
CA SER A 96 14.37 -11.99 -2.15
C SER A 96 14.43 -10.97 -1.02
N ALA A 97 13.64 -9.89 -1.10
CA ALA A 97 13.61 -8.86 -0.06
C ALA A 97 13.12 -9.41 1.31
N ALA A 98 12.21 -10.39 1.30
CA ALA A 98 11.75 -11.05 2.52
C ALA A 98 12.82 -11.97 3.11
N ILE A 99 13.54 -12.72 2.27
CA ILE A 99 14.63 -13.61 2.70
C ILE A 99 15.79 -12.81 3.28
N GLU A 100 16.21 -11.73 2.62
CA GLU A 100 17.31 -10.87 3.06
C GLU A 100 17.06 -10.26 4.45
N ARG A 101 15.81 -10.06 4.82
CA ARG A 101 15.39 -9.41 6.07
C ARG A 101 14.67 -10.35 7.03
N TRP A 102 14.80 -11.67 6.83
CA TRP A 102 14.08 -12.68 7.60
C TRP A 102 14.37 -12.60 9.09
N ASP A 103 15.62 -12.31 9.46
CA ASP A 103 16.06 -12.23 10.86
C ASP A 103 15.56 -10.98 11.62
N GLU A 104 14.94 -10.02 10.91
CA GLU A 104 14.35 -8.81 11.51
C GLU A 104 12.89 -8.98 11.96
N VAL A 105 12.25 -10.10 11.57
CA VAL A 105 10.85 -10.45 11.83
C VAL A 105 10.67 -11.03 13.23
#